data_AF-A0A840WPJ4-F1
#
_entry.id   AF-A0A840WPJ4-F1
#
_cell.length_a   1.000
_cell.length_b   1.000
_cell.length_c   1.000
_cell.angle_alpha   90.00
_cell.angle_beta   90.00
_cell.angle_gamma   90.00
#
_symmetry.space_group_name_H-M   'P 1'
#
loop_
_entity.id
_entity.type
_entity.pdbx_description
1 polymer ?
#
loop_
_entity_poly.entity_id
_entity_poly.type
_entity_poly.pdbx_seq_one_letter_code
_entity_poly.pdbx_strand_id
1 'polypeptide(L)'
;MRGLTIIYVEDQDAILAEISALLGRTIEADEVEEIIRTAALQAEQYALAGQRLVRTLLDASGAQRRQIWEGSPGFARYMGEDMPGRITRLAIARRFRRLVRVLSNRTVIIRMRSQSTDRESTPALNRGGPFSHRTFQILPKYFERKPARQARTILHEYCHNWMFDARERDADGNTIRNADGEIDRVYGRAECEALALSDPARARRNPDNITFFSIDAFNG
;
A
#
# COMPACT_ATOMS: atom_id res chain seq x y z
N MET A 1 -13.12 5.28 21.18
CA MET A 1 -12.36 4.42 20.24
C MET A 1 -11.01 5.07 19.98
N ARG A 2 -9.87 4.42 20.30
CA ARG A 2 -8.52 4.96 20.03
C ARG A 2 -7.98 4.38 18.71
N GLY A 3 -7.34 5.22 17.89
CA GLY A 3 -6.23 4.78 17.01
C GLY A 3 -6.33 5.00 15.48
N LEU A 4 -6.89 6.10 15.02
CA LEU A 4 -6.37 6.67 13.78
C LEU A 4 -6.15 8.14 14.09
N THR A 5 -4.90 8.58 14.01
CA THR A 5 -4.56 9.95 14.31
C THR A 5 -4.45 10.69 12.99
N ILE A 6 -5.43 11.53 12.70
CA ILE A 6 -5.39 12.43 11.56
C ILE A 6 -4.87 13.77 12.08
N ILE A 7 -3.86 14.32 11.41
CA ILE A 7 -3.21 15.58 11.78
C ILE A 7 -3.23 16.47 10.56
N TYR A 8 -3.94 17.59 10.65
CA TYR A 8 -3.80 18.71 9.72
C TYR A 8 -2.49 19.42 10.08
N VAL A 9 -1.51 19.37 9.17
CA VAL A 9 -0.19 19.96 9.41
C VAL A 9 -0.07 21.39 8.89
N GLU A 10 -1.11 21.83 8.18
CA GLU A 10 -1.33 23.14 7.61
C GLU A 10 -2.74 23.59 8.06
N ASP A 11 -3.18 24.75 7.59
CA ASP A 11 -4.51 25.27 7.90
C ASP A 11 -5.61 24.26 7.50
N GLN A 12 -6.38 23.80 8.49
CA GLN A 12 -7.43 22.81 8.30
C GLN A 12 -8.51 23.32 7.36
N ASP A 13 -8.92 24.58 7.49
CA ASP A 13 -10.02 25.16 6.71
C ASP A 13 -9.59 25.33 5.25
N ALA A 14 -8.32 25.68 5.01
CA ALA A 14 -7.76 25.71 3.66
C ALA A 14 -7.79 24.33 2.99
N ILE A 15 -7.37 23.28 3.70
CA ILE A 15 -7.39 21.90 3.19
C ILE A 15 -8.83 21.45 2.91
N LEU A 16 -9.77 21.73 3.82
CA LEU A 16 -11.18 21.38 3.63
C LEU A 16 -11.80 22.14 2.45
N ALA A 17 -11.43 23.40 2.25
CA ALA A 17 -11.86 24.18 1.09
C ALA A 17 -11.33 23.59 -0.23
N GLU A 18 -10.07 23.16 -0.28
CA GLU A 18 -9.50 22.47 -1.44
C GLU A 18 -10.24 21.16 -1.75
N ILE A 19 -10.48 20.33 -0.74
CA ILE A 19 -11.24 19.09 -0.92
C ILE A 19 -12.67 19.41 -1.38
N SER A 20 -13.31 20.41 -0.79
CA SER A 20 -14.67 20.82 -1.14
C SER A 20 -14.77 21.26 -2.61
N ALA A 21 -13.79 22.04 -3.08
CA ALA A 21 -13.70 22.48 -4.46
C ALA A 21 -13.55 21.29 -5.43
N LEU A 22 -12.71 20.31 -5.08
CA LEU A 22 -12.54 19.08 -5.89
C LEU A 22 -13.81 18.23 -5.94
N LEU A 23 -14.55 18.14 -4.84
CA LEU A 23 -15.77 17.35 -4.76
C LEU A 23 -17.01 18.07 -5.32
N GLY A 24 -16.92 19.37 -5.58
CA GLY A 24 -18.06 20.20 -5.99
C GLY A 24 -19.12 20.37 -4.91
N ARG A 25 -18.76 20.16 -3.63
CA ARG A 25 -19.63 20.32 -2.46
C ARG A 25 -18.80 20.60 -1.22
N THR A 26 -19.40 21.24 -0.22
CA THR A 26 -18.77 21.37 1.10
C THR A 26 -18.56 20.00 1.73
N ILE A 27 -17.37 19.81 2.32
CA ILE A 27 -17.03 18.67 3.16
C ILE A 27 -16.51 19.17 4.51
N GLU A 28 -16.94 18.52 5.58
CA GLU A 28 -16.54 18.85 6.94
C GLU A 28 -15.42 17.92 7.43
N ALA A 29 -14.69 18.33 8.47
CA ALA A 29 -13.62 17.53 9.06
C ALA A 29 -14.06 16.13 9.46
N ASP A 30 -15.23 16.00 10.11
CA ASP A 30 -15.76 14.70 10.55
C ASP A 30 -16.01 13.75 9.36
N GLU A 31 -16.45 14.28 8.23
CA GLU A 31 -16.67 13.48 7.02
C GLU A 31 -15.33 13.03 6.40
N VAL A 32 -14.33 13.91 6.36
CA VAL A 32 -12.96 13.55 5.96
C VAL A 32 -12.41 12.43 6.85
N GLU A 33 -12.57 12.55 8.16
CA GLU A 33 -12.12 11.54 9.10
C GLU A 33 -12.82 10.20 8.87
N GLU A 34 -14.14 10.20 8.67
CA GLU A 34 -14.92 8.98 8.46
C GLU A 34 -14.53 8.28 7.16
N ILE A 35 -14.33 9.02 6.06
CA ILE A 35 -13.83 8.48 4.79
C ILE A 35 -12.50 7.75 4.99
N ILE A 36 -11.56 8.39 5.69
CA ILE A 36 -10.24 7.81 5.93
C ILE A 36 -10.34 6.58 6.86
N ARG A 37 -11.17 6.64 7.92
CA ARG A 37 -11.40 5.51 8.83
C ARG A 37 -11.99 4.30 8.11
N THR A 38 -13.03 4.52 7.30
CA THR A 38 -13.66 3.48 6.49
C THR A 38 -12.67 2.88 5.49
N ALA A 39 -11.87 3.71 4.80
CA ALA A 39 -10.83 3.23 3.90
C ALA A 39 -9.74 2.42 4.62
N ALA A 40 -9.35 2.83 5.84
CA ALA A 40 -8.36 2.11 6.64
C ALA A 40 -8.89 0.76 7.15
N LEU A 41 -10.17 0.67 7.52
CA LEU A 41 -10.86 -0.58 7.83
C LEU A 41 -10.83 -1.54 6.65
N GLN A 42 -11.12 -1.05 5.44
CA GLN A 42 -11.07 -1.87 4.23
C GLN A 42 -9.63 -2.31 3.89
N ALA A 43 -8.64 -1.42 4.06
CA ALA A 43 -7.23 -1.74 3.88
C ALA A 43 -6.77 -2.85 4.85
N GLU A 44 -7.25 -2.83 6.10
CA GLU A 44 -7.03 -3.89 7.08
C GLU A 44 -7.59 -5.23 6.61
N GLN A 45 -8.82 -5.26 6.08
CA GLN A 45 -9.43 -6.48 5.58
C GLN A 45 -8.62 -7.09 4.43
N TYR A 46 -8.12 -6.27 3.50
CA TYR A 46 -7.22 -6.71 2.44
C TYR A 46 -5.93 -7.29 3.02
N ALA A 47 -5.27 -6.59 3.95
CA ALA A 47 -4.04 -7.06 4.58
C ALA A 47 -4.23 -8.38 5.33
N LEU A 48 -5.36 -8.55 6.02
CA LEU A 48 -5.74 -9.79 6.70
C LEU A 48 -5.93 -10.95 5.71
N ALA A 49 -6.59 -10.71 4.57
CA ALA A 49 -6.77 -11.73 3.54
C ALA A 49 -5.42 -12.20 2.98
N GLY A 50 -4.54 -11.27 2.60
CA GLY A 50 -3.19 -11.59 2.16
C GLY A 50 -2.38 -12.33 3.24
N GLN A 51 -2.49 -11.93 4.51
CA GLN A 51 -1.84 -12.63 5.63
C GLN A 51 -2.35 -14.06 5.79
N ARG A 52 -3.67 -14.28 5.73
CA ARG A 52 -4.27 -15.62 5.85
C ARG A 52 -3.73 -16.53 4.76
N LEU A 53 -3.72 -16.07 3.51
CA LEU A 53 -3.25 -16.86 2.37
C LEU A 53 -1.75 -17.23 2.51
N VAL A 54 -0.90 -16.28 2.89
CA VAL A 54 0.52 -16.53 3.16
C VAL A 54 0.73 -17.49 4.33
N ARG A 55 -0.10 -17.41 5.37
CA ARG A 55 -0.05 -18.34 6.50
C ARG A 55 -0.44 -19.76 6.09
N THR A 56 -1.51 -19.92 5.32
CA THR A 56 -1.91 -21.23 4.77
C THR A 56 -0.77 -21.87 3.97
N LEU A 57 -0.06 -21.08 3.15
CA LEU A 57 1.14 -21.55 2.45
C LEU A 57 2.28 -22.00 3.40
N LEU A 58 2.51 -21.27 4.50
CA LEU A 58 3.56 -21.60 5.46
C LEU A 58 3.24 -22.85 6.28
N ASP A 59 1.97 -23.03 6.65
CA ASP A 59 1.48 -24.14 7.46
C ASP A 59 1.42 -25.46 6.63
N ALA A 60 1.31 -25.36 5.30
CA ALA A 60 1.34 -26.50 4.39
C ALA A 60 2.74 -27.13 4.25
N SER A 61 2.79 -28.43 3.93
CA SER A 61 4.02 -29.20 3.72
C SER A 61 4.14 -29.72 2.28
N GLY A 62 5.38 -30.00 1.85
CA GLY A 62 5.68 -30.68 0.58
C GLY A 62 4.86 -30.22 -0.62
N ALA A 63 4.11 -31.16 -1.21
CA ALA A 63 3.29 -30.95 -2.40
C ALA A 63 2.12 -29.98 -2.17
N GLN A 64 1.49 -30.00 -0.99
CA GLN A 64 0.36 -29.11 -0.67
C GLN A 64 0.77 -27.63 -0.74
N ARG A 65 2.00 -27.31 -0.31
CA ARG A 65 2.51 -25.94 -0.41
C ARG A 65 2.61 -25.47 -1.85
N ARG A 66 3.10 -26.35 -2.74
CA ARG A 66 3.22 -26.06 -4.17
C ARG A 66 1.84 -25.88 -4.80
N GLN A 67 0.89 -26.75 -4.46
CA GLN A 67 -0.50 -26.63 -4.89
C GLN A 67 -1.16 -25.30 -4.46
N ILE A 68 -0.92 -24.84 -3.22
CA ILE A 68 -1.42 -23.53 -2.77
C ILE A 68 -0.78 -22.40 -3.59
N TRP A 69 0.52 -22.48 -3.86
CA TRP A 69 1.23 -21.46 -4.64
C TRP A 69 0.68 -21.36 -6.08
N GLU A 70 0.57 -22.49 -6.76
CA GLU A 70 0.13 -22.57 -8.16
C GLU A 70 -1.39 -22.35 -8.30
N GLY A 71 -2.17 -22.78 -7.31
CA GLY A 71 -3.63 -22.71 -7.33
C GLY A 71 -4.22 -21.39 -6.82
N SER A 72 -3.42 -20.49 -6.23
CA SER A 72 -3.91 -19.19 -5.76
C SER A 72 -3.65 -18.11 -6.81
N PRO A 73 -4.69 -17.44 -7.33
CA PRO A 73 -4.54 -16.45 -8.41
C PRO A 73 -3.52 -15.34 -8.12
N GLY A 74 -3.33 -14.97 -6.85
CA GLY A 74 -2.43 -13.89 -6.46
C GLY A 74 -0.94 -14.26 -6.39
N PHE A 75 -0.57 -15.51 -6.09
CA PHE A 75 0.85 -15.84 -5.84
C PHE A 75 1.68 -15.75 -7.11
N ALA A 76 1.36 -16.52 -8.15
CA ALA A 76 2.08 -16.44 -9.41
C ALA A 76 2.01 -15.03 -10.02
N ARG A 77 0.80 -14.44 -10.01
CA ARG A 77 0.51 -13.14 -10.63
C ARG A 77 1.28 -11.96 -10.02
N TYR A 78 1.45 -11.93 -8.70
CA TYR A 78 2.04 -10.77 -8.01
C TYR A 78 3.34 -11.07 -7.26
N MET A 79 3.72 -12.34 -7.11
CA MET A 79 4.93 -12.75 -6.41
C MET A 79 5.87 -13.59 -7.28
N GLY A 80 5.48 -13.83 -8.54
CA GLY A 80 6.21 -14.60 -9.54
C GLY A 80 5.85 -16.09 -9.54
N GLU A 81 6.01 -16.75 -10.67
CA GLU A 81 5.63 -18.15 -10.89
C GLU A 81 6.37 -19.11 -9.95
N ASP A 82 7.67 -18.89 -9.78
CA ASP A 82 8.49 -19.75 -8.93
C ASP A 82 8.24 -19.49 -7.45
N MET A 83 7.85 -20.54 -6.72
CA MET A 83 7.74 -20.48 -5.28
C MET A 83 9.13 -20.20 -4.67
N PRO A 84 9.29 -19.10 -3.92
CA PRO A 84 10.59 -18.75 -3.38
C PRO A 84 10.95 -19.66 -2.22
N GLY A 85 12.24 -19.73 -1.88
CA GLY A 85 12.74 -20.51 -0.75
C GLY A 85 12.14 -20.10 0.61
N ARG A 86 12.39 -20.93 1.64
CA ARG A 86 11.82 -20.75 3.00
C ARG A 86 12.07 -19.36 3.58
N ILE A 87 13.29 -18.83 3.43
CA ILE A 87 13.67 -17.53 3.99
C ILE A 87 12.80 -16.40 3.43
N THR A 88 12.62 -16.37 2.11
CA THR A 88 11.78 -15.37 1.43
C THR A 88 10.31 -15.51 1.82
N ARG A 89 9.78 -16.73 1.91
CA ARG A 89 8.39 -16.95 2.38
C ARG A 89 8.19 -16.42 3.81
N LEU A 90 9.15 -16.65 4.71
CA LEU A 90 9.12 -16.09 6.06
C LEU A 90 9.26 -14.56 6.07
N ALA A 91 10.00 -13.97 5.13
CA ALA A 91 10.09 -12.52 4.98
C ALA A 91 8.74 -11.91 4.54
N ILE A 92 8.08 -12.51 3.54
CA ILE A 92 6.73 -12.12 3.09
C ILE A 92 5.75 -12.20 4.27
N ALA A 93 5.73 -13.31 5.00
CA ALA A 93 4.83 -13.49 6.16
C ALA A 93 5.08 -12.47 7.28
N ARG A 94 6.36 -12.13 7.55
CA ARG A 94 6.71 -11.07 8.51
C ARG A 94 6.20 -9.71 8.05
N ARG A 95 6.26 -9.40 6.75
CA ARG A 95 5.71 -8.16 6.16
C ARG A 95 4.20 -8.08 6.39
N PHE A 96 3.44 -9.12 6.04
CA PHE A 96 2.00 -9.17 6.28
C PHE A 96 1.64 -9.05 7.76
N ARG A 97 2.37 -9.74 8.64
CA ARG A 97 2.17 -9.62 10.09
C ARG A 97 2.38 -8.20 10.59
N ARG A 98 3.40 -7.51 10.10
CA ARG A 98 3.64 -6.10 10.44
C ARG A 98 2.53 -5.20 9.92
N LEU A 99 2.13 -5.39 8.66
CA LEU A 99 1.07 -4.62 8.01
C LEU A 99 -0.26 -4.73 8.78
N VAL A 100 -0.71 -5.96 9.06
CA VAL A 100 -1.89 -6.23 9.89
C VAL A 100 -1.74 -5.59 11.27
N ARG A 101 -0.59 -5.75 11.93
CA ARG A 101 -0.37 -5.13 13.24
C ARG A 101 -0.53 -3.61 13.20
N VAL A 102 0.05 -2.92 12.21
CA VAL A 102 -0.02 -1.46 12.10
C VAL A 102 -1.46 -1.00 11.87
N LEU A 103 -2.17 -1.68 10.96
CA LEU A 103 -3.56 -1.42 10.61
C LEU A 103 -4.50 -1.72 11.79
N SER A 104 -4.49 -2.93 12.33
CA SER A 104 -5.38 -3.39 13.41
C SER A 104 -5.13 -2.72 14.75
N ASN A 105 -3.86 -2.47 15.12
CA ASN A 105 -3.57 -1.75 16.35
C ASN A 105 -3.73 -0.24 16.19
N ARG A 106 -4.10 0.23 15.00
CA ARG A 106 -4.60 1.60 14.86
C ARG A 106 -3.52 2.58 15.37
N THR A 107 -2.26 2.29 14.98
CA THR A 107 -1.06 3.05 15.43
C THR A 107 -0.59 4.05 14.38
N VAL A 108 -1.45 4.33 13.41
CA VAL A 108 -1.11 5.15 12.25
C VAL A 108 -1.41 6.61 12.51
N ILE A 109 -0.48 7.44 12.06
CA ILE A 109 -0.61 8.88 11.94
C ILE A 109 -0.77 9.24 10.45
N ILE A 110 -1.89 9.82 10.07
CA ILE A 110 -2.14 10.35 8.73
C ILE A 110 -1.97 11.86 8.80
N ARG A 111 -1.12 12.40 7.94
CA ARG A 111 -0.85 13.84 7.88
C ARG A 111 -1.55 14.44 6.68
N MET A 112 -2.53 15.29 6.92
CA MET A 112 -3.24 16.03 5.88
C MET A 112 -2.42 17.26 5.50
N ARG A 113 -2.27 17.50 4.19
CA ARG A 113 -1.62 18.68 3.60
C ARG A 113 -2.44 19.20 2.43
N SER A 114 -2.25 20.46 2.08
CA SER A 114 -2.73 21.05 0.84
C SER A 114 -2.09 20.38 -0.38
N GLN A 115 -2.79 20.45 -1.50
CA GLN A 115 -2.27 19.99 -2.77
C GLN A 115 -1.20 20.96 -3.26
N SER A 116 0.02 20.48 -3.46
CA SER A 116 1.09 21.28 -4.04
C SER A 116 1.10 21.15 -5.56
N THR A 117 1.49 22.20 -6.28
CA THR A 117 1.51 22.25 -7.75
C THR A 117 2.53 21.28 -8.37
N ASP A 118 3.62 20.98 -7.67
CA ASP A 118 4.58 19.91 -8.02
C ASP A 118 3.99 18.50 -7.85
N ARG A 119 2.76 18.36 -7.34
CA ARG A 119 2.12 17.08 -7.02
C ARG A 119 0.66 17.03 -7.43
N GLU A 120 0.24 17.73 -8.48
CA GLU A 120 -1.18 17.93 -8.86
C GLU A 120 -2.03 16.66 -8.98
N SER A 121 -1.44 15.48 -9.22
CA SER A 121 -2.17 14.21 -9.37
C SER A 121 -1.92 13.22 -8.22
N THR A 122 -1.08 13.57 -7.26
CA THR A 122 -0.63 12.66 -6.21
C THR A 122 -1.65 12.62 -5.08
N PRO A 123 -2.19 11.43 -4.73
CA PRO A 123 -3.21 11.30 -3.68
C PRO A 123 -2.59 11.22 -2.27
N ALA A 124 -1.40 10.67 -2.16
CA ALA A 124 -0.78 10.30 -0.90
C ALA A 124 0.73 10.12 -1.11
N LEU A 125 1.48 10.24 -0.03
CA LEU A 125 2.93 10.13 -0.04
C LEU A 125 3.43 9.47 1.24
N ASN A 126 4.28 8.47 1.12
CA ASN A 126 5.11 8.01 2.22
C ASN A 126 6.58 8.22 1.89
N ARG A 127 7.22 9.18 2.58
CA ARG A 127 8.64 9.51 2.39
C ARG A 127 9.60 8.41 2.88
N GLY A 128 9.10 7.33 3.48
CA GLY A 128 9.89 6.15 3.80
C GLY A 128 11.09 6.41 4.72
N GLY A 129 10.94 7.26 5.75
CA GLY A 129 11.91 7.53 6.82
C GLY A 129 12.08 6.36 7.82
N PRO A 130 13.15 6.32 8.64
CA PRO A 130 13.40 5.22 9.60
C PRO A 130 12.31 5.18 10.68
N PHE A 131 11.66 6.34 10.87
CA PHE A 131 10.58 6.59 11.80
C PHE A 131 9.22 6.80 11.10
N SER A 132 9.12 6.72 9.77
CA SER A 132 7.85 6.96 9.04
C SER A 132 7.01 5.71 8.82
N HIS A 133 7.38 4.57 9.39
CA HIS A 133 6.67 3.31 9.20
C HIS A 133 5.23 3.26 9.76
N ARG A 134 4.76 4.35 10.34
CA ARG A 134 3.40 4.57 10.83
C ARG A 134 2.82 5.88 10.34
N THR A 135 3.47 6.54 9.39
CA THR A 135 3.12 7.89 9.00
C THR A 135 3.26 8.10 7.51
N PHE A 136 2.16 8.54 6.91
CA PHE A 136 2.14 8.97 5.52
C PHE A 136 1.24 10.20 5.40
N GLN A 137 1.33 10.85 4.25
CA GLN A 137 0.58 12.06 3.93
C GLN A 137 -0.59 11.70 3.02
N ILE A 138 -1.74 12.31 3.26
CA ILE A 138 -2.87 12.31 2.33
C ILE A 138 -3.03 13.74 1.80
N LEU A 139 -3.25 13.85 0.50
CA LEU A 139 -3.45 15.11 -0.22
C LEU A 139 -4.90 15.18 -0.75
N PRO A 140 -5.45 16.37 -1.07
CA PRO A 140 -6.85 16.54 -1.46
C PRO A 140 -7.30 15.67 -2.64
N LYS A 141 -6.41 15.38 -3.60
CA LYS A 141 -6.67 14.44 -4.72
C LYS A 141 -7.02 13.02 -4.30
N TYR A 142 -6.76 12.63 -3.06
CA TYR A 142 -7.23 11.36 -2.50
C TYR A 142 -8.76 11.25 -2.48
N PHE A 143 -9.46 12.35 -2.22
CA PHE A 143 -10.91 12.32 -1.98
C PHE A 143 -11.74 12.20 -3.27
N GLU A 144 -11.18 12.56 -4.43
CA GLU A 144 -11.79 12.28 -5.75
C GLU A 144 -11.82 10.78 -6.08
N ARG A 145 -11.08 9.95 -5.33
CA ARG A 145 -10.99 8.51 -5.60
C ARG A 145 -12.21 7.78 -5.06
N LYS A 146 -12.65 6.77 -5.83
CA LYS A 146 -13.67 5.81 -5.37
C LYS A 146 -13.20 5.09 -4.08
N PRO A 147 -14.12 4.68 -3.18
CA PRO A 147 -13.79 4.05 -1.89
C PRO A 147 -12.79 2.89 -1.97
N ALA A 148 -12.91 2.00 -2.95
CA ALA A 148 -11.96 0.90 -3.14
C ALA A 148 -10.53 1.39 -3.47
N ARG A 149 -10.40 2.49 -4.23
CA ARG A 149 -9.10 3.09 -4.56
C ARG A 149 -8.50 3.85 -3.37
N GLN A 150 -9.34 4.44 -2.53
CA GLN A 150 -8.93 5.06 -1.26
C GLN A 150 -8.31 4.01 -0.33
N ALA A 151 -9.01 2.90 -0.08
CA ALA A 151 -8.50 1.78 0.71
C ALA A 151 -7.21 1.19 0.13
N ARG A 152 -7.14 1.03 -1.20
CA ARG A 152 -5.93 0.60 -1.91
C ARG A 152 -4.76 1.53 -1.66
N THR A 153 -4.97 2.85 -1.77
CA THR A 153 -3.93 3.85 -1.52
C THR A 153 -3.42 3.73 -0.08
N ILE A 154 -4.31 3.68 0.92
CA ILE A 154 -3.89 3.48 2.31
C ILE A 154 -3.04 2.20 2.49
N LEU A 155 -3.47 1.08 1.90
CA LEU A 155 -2.73 -0.18 1.97
C LEU A 155 -1.34 -0.08 1.33
N HIS A 156 -1.25 0.54 0.16
CA HIS A 156 0.01 0.80 -0.56
C HIS A 156 0.96 1.64 0.30
N GLU A 157 0.48 2.75 0.87
CA GLU A 157 1.30 3.64 1.69
C GLU A 157 1.85 2.93 2.94
N TYR A 158 1.14 1.95 3.50
CA TYR A 158 1.68 1.13 4.60
C TYR A 158 2.63 0.04 4.16
N CYS A 159 2.56 -0.37 2.90
CA CYS A 159 3.54 -1.28 2.35
C CYS A 159 4.90 -0.60 2.23
N HIS A 160 4.94 0.73 2.06
CA HIS A 160 6.17 1.49 2.11
C HIS A 160 6.87 1.39 3.48
N ASN A 161 8.12 0.95 3.45
CA ASN A 161 8.96 0.80 4.61
C ASN A 161 10.43 0.79 4.17
N TRP A 162 11.21 1.81 4.60
CA TRP A 162 12.61 2.03 4.22
C TRP A 162 13.41 0.73 4.08
N MET A 163 13.35 -0.15 5.08
CA MET A 163 14.20 -1.35 5.12
C MET A 163 13.94 -2.38 4.02
N PHE A 164 12.79 -2.32 3.33
CA PHE A 164 12.38 -3.34 2.36
C PHE A 164 11.88 -2.79 1.03
N ASP A 165 11.67 -1.49 0.92
CA ASP A 165 11.32 -0.86 -0.34
C ASP A 165 12.52 -0.91 -1.27
N ALA A 166 12.43 -1.76 -2.29
CA ALA A 166 13.38 -1.77 -3.37
C ALA A 166 13.27 -0.44 -4.09
N ARG A 167 14.30 0.41 -3.97
CA ARG A 167 14.45 1.57 -4.85
C ARG A 167 14.58 1.04 -6.28
N GLU A 168 13.75 1.52 -7.20
CA GLU A 168 13.95 1.24 -8.63
C GLU A 168 15.38 1.63 -8.99
N ARG A 169 16.09 0.77 -9.73
CA ARG A 169 17.43 1.08 -10.23
C ARG A 169 17.46 0.92 -11.74
N ASP A 170 18.16 1.81 -12.43
CA ASP A 170 18.41 1.71 -13.86
C ASP A 170 19.40 0.56 -14.16
N ALA A 171 19.65 0.32 -15.44
CA ALA A 171 20.60 -0.71 -15.88
C ALA A 171 22.02 -0.49 -15.31
N ASP A 172 22.34 0.75 -14.93
CA ASP A 172 23.62 1.16 -14.37
C ASP A 172 23.63 1.14 -12.82
N GLY A 173 22.52 0.74 -12.19
CA GLY A 173 22.39 0.61 -10.74
C GLY A 173 22.05 1.91 -10.00
N ASN A 174 21.78 3.02 -10.68
CA ASN A 174 21.35 4.28 -10.10
C ASN A 174 19.86 4.24 -9.76
N THR A 175 19.46 4.92 -8.70
CA THR A 175 18.04 4.97 -8.33
C THR A 175 17.23 5.71 -9.38
N ILE A 176 16.27 5.03 -10.02
CA ILE A 176 15.31 5.66 -10.93
C ILE A 176 14.41 6.56 -10.08
N ARG A 177 14.35 7.82 -10.50
CA ARG A 177 13.46 8.83 -9.94
C ARG A 177 12.51 9.25 -11.05
N ASN A 178 11.26 9.53 -10.70
CA ASN A 178 10.32 10.18 -11.59
C ASN A 178 10.76 11.65 -11.84
N ALA A 179 10.06 12.36 -12.72
CA ALA A 179 10.37 13.75 -13.10
C ALA A 179 10.45 14.71 -11.89
N ASP A 180 9.78 14.36 -10.79
CA ASP A 180 9.70 15.16 -9.56
C ASP A 180 10.78 14.75 -8.53
N GLY A 181 11.70 13.86 -8.90
CA GLY A 181 12.79 13.40 -8.04
C GLY A 181 12.40 12.33 -7.01
N GLU A 182 11.17 11.81 -7.07
CA GLU A 182 10.64 10.77 -6.18
C GLU A 182 10.91 9.37 -6.75
N ILE A 183 11.18 8.41 -5.86
CA ILE A 183 11.47 7.02 -6.24
C ILE A 183 10.14 6.30 -6.32
N ASP A 184 9.51 6.28 -7.49
CA ASP A 184 8.31 5.48 -7.68
C ASP A 184 8.15 5.03 -9.13
N ARG A 185 7.91 3.72 -9.28
CA ARG A 185 6.96 3.10 -10.22
C ARG A 185 6.97 1.57 -10.02
N VAL A 186 5.79 0.96 -9.94
CA VAL A 186 5.09 0.55 -11.17
C VAL A 186 3.56 0.61 -10.98
N TYR A 187 2.92 1.51 -11.72
CA TYR A 187 1.50 1.82 -11.54
C TYR A 187 0.59 0.92 -12.36
N GLY A 188 -0.12 0.00 -11.68
CA GLY A 188 -1.23 -0.75 -12.27
C GLY A 188 -1.07 -2.25 -12.13
N ARG A 189 -2.15 -3.00 -12.41
CA ARG A 189 -2.14 -4.47 -12.30
C ARG A 189 -1.18 -5.10 -13.32
N ALA A 190 -1.22 -4.64 -14.57
CA ALA A 190 -0.41 -5.17 -15.67
C ALA A 190 1.09 -4.99 -15.39
N GLU A 191 1.44 -3.85 -14.82
CA GLU A 191 2.77 -3.47 -14.40
C GLU A 191 3.30 -4.36 -13.27
N CYS A 192 2.47 -4.63 -12.26
CA CYS A 192 2.80 -5.55 -11.17
C CYS A 192 3.02 -6.97 -11.68
N GLU A 193 2.21 -7.41 -12.64
CA GLU A 193 2.30 -8.72 -13.28
C GLU A 193 3.58 -8.83 -14.12
N ALA A 194 3.89 -7.82 -14.92
CA ALA A 194 5.14 -7.74 -15.67
C ALA A 194 6.37 -7.75 -14.74
N LEU A 195 6.30 -7.05 -13.60
CA LEU A 195 7.36 -7.07 -12.59
C LEU A 195 7.49 -8.46 -11.93
N ALA A 196 6.38 -9.12 -11.63
CA ALA A 196 6.39 -10.46 -11.06
C ALA A 196 6.99 -11.50 -12.01
N LEU A 197 6.79 -11.32 -13.32
CA LEU A 197 7.38 -12.16 -14.35
C LEU A 197 8.88 -11.90 -14.54
N SER A 198 9.27 -10.62 -14.65
CA SER A 198 10.66 -10.22 -14.96
C SER A 198 11.61 -10.25 -13.76
N ASP A 199 11.14 -9.86 -12.57
CA ASP A 199 11.91 -9.87 -11.33
C ASP A 199 11.01 -10.22 -10.12
N PRO A 200 10.75 -11.53 -9.89
CA PRO A 200 9.97 -12.00 -8.75
C PRO A 200 10.51 -11.52 -7.40
N ALA A 201 11.83 -11.36 -7.27
CA ALA A 201 12.46 -10.93 -6.02
C ALA A 201 12.12 -9.46 -5.72
N ARG A 202 12.05 -8.61 -6.73
CA ARG A 202 11.60 -7.22 -6.62
C ARG A 202 10.08 -7.12 -6.47
N ALA A 203 9.29 -7.91 -7.20
CA ALA A 203 7.83 -7.96 -7.05
C ALA A 203 7.39 -8.25 -5.60
N ARG A 204 8.01 -9.23 -4.94
CA ARG A 204 7.75 -9.57 -3.52
C ARG A 204 8.09 -8.44 -2.54
N ARG A 205 8.84 -7.42 -3.00
CA ARG A 205 9.23 -6.24 -2.22
C ARG A 205 8.46 -4.98 -2.63
N ASN A 206 7.82 -4.98 -3.80
CA ASN A 206 7.12 -3.84 -4.35
C ASN A 206 5.77 -3.60 -3.61
N PRO A 207 5.49 -2.37 -3.14
CA PRO A 207 4.24 -2.01 -2.46
C PRO A 207 2.97 -2.32 -3.26
N ASP A 208 2.93 -2.05 -4.56
CA ASP A 208 1.77 -2.32 -5.42
C ASP A 208 1.52 -3.83 -5.57
N ASN A 209 2.56 -4.65 -5.78
CA ASN A 209 2.42 -6.11 -5.84
C ASN A 209 1.82 -6.67 -4.54
N ILE A 210 2.29 -6.21 -3.37
CA ILE A 210 1.70 -6.61 -2.08
C ILE A 210 0.24 -6.16 -1.98
N THR A 211 -0.05 -4.94 -2.44
CA THR A 211 -1.39 -4.35 -2.41
C THR A 211 -2.38 -5.13 -3.28
N PHE A 212 -2.04 -5.38 -4.55
CA PHE A 212 -2.88 -6.14 -5.47
C PHE A 212 -3.02 -7.61 -5.06
N PHE A 213 -1.95 -8.23 -4.57
CA PHE A 213 -2.04 -9.56 -3.97
C PHE A 213 -3.07 -9.62 -2.83
N SER A 214 -3.05 -8.63 -1.94
CA SER A 214 -3.96 -8.57 -0.80
C SER A 214 -5.41 -8.38 -1.21
N ILE A 215 -5.64 -7.54 -2.24
CA ILE A 215 -6.97 -7.29 -2.79
C ILE A 215 -7.51 -8.54 -3.49
N ASP A 216 -6.69 -9.24 -4.28
CA ASP A 216 -7.12 -10.47 -4.96
C ASP A 216 -7.34 -11.60 -3.97
N ALA A 217 -6.53 -11.70 -2.91
CA ALA A 217 -6.77 -12.65 -1.83
C ALA A 217 -8.06 -12.36 -1.04
N PHE A 218 -8.58 -11.13 -1.08
CA PHE A 218 -9.83 -10.76 -0.45
C PHE A 218 -11.05 -11.00 -1.37
N ASN A 219 -10.89 -10.80 -2.67
CA ASN A 219 -11.96 -10.97 -3.66
C ASN A 219 -12.11 -12.42 -4.17
N GLY A 220 -11.04 -13.22 -4.05
CA GLY A 220 -10.96 -14.61 -4.51
C GLY A 220 -11.45 -15.65 -3.52
#